data_AF-A0A2L0EYT3-F1
#
_entry.id   AF-A0A2L0EYT3-F1
#
_cell.length_a   1.000
_cell.length_b   1.000
_cell.length_c   1.000
_cell.angle_alpha   90.00
_cell.angle_beta   90.00
_cell.angle_gamma   90.00
#
_symmetry.space_group_name_H-M   'P 1'
#
loop_
_entity.id
_entity.type
_entity.pdbx_description
1 polymer ?
#
loop_
_entity_poly.entity_id
_entity_poly.type
_entity_poly.pdbx_seq_one_letter_code
_entity_poly.pdbx_strand_id
1 'polypeptide(L)'
;MPEPSPAAFDAEVARALRSLEADSDAPALDPLGDPAGAARALSAPGAAPLLLRVAPELGAPGRDKHTTFAPAPRDPVWLRIEPGASAVRLAPLRLAGGDGARLTAGGAGGAGEGAAGPREAVRVEVTSAQRPCCGAATCTRERTYAAAWLALAAPQAAPSGARAGLEQRLLVAEAQDLEAARAGALVEAVAAPLAAALRVPLETTRGTEPPDAIAPRPLPEAAPEAAPPLTAGALSRFAIRSEGELLVLRDHASRGPRGSATRNALIGGALLIAALALWIQVMRSASAGDGGVALGVGSAAVLLSLMGYAFLGVARFSSRYAARSAPVVSFAPGRFVVAPWVSRTGAIDLRPEGRLGAAISAGEVHGVHVRPRGDRFAVEIESDHGPIDVLLTDREDVAQYWRAATDRAVASVLHPGGPSARQRLRARAQPQQAAEAR
;
A
#
# COMPACT_ATOMS: atom_id res chain seq x y z
N MET A 1 -24.43 3.96 9.31
CA MET A 1 -23.72 2.73 8.91
C MET A 1 -22.39 2.72 9.63
N PRO A 2 -22.14 1.75 10.52
CA PRO A 2 -20.84 1.62 11.18
C PRO A 2 -19.75 1.43 10.12
N GLU A 3 -18.52 1.88 10.42
CA GLU A 3 -17.35 1.43 9.67
C GLU A 3 -17.36 -0.10 9.62
N PRO A 4 -16.95 -0.74 8.49
CA PRO A 4 -16.83 -2.19 8.49
C PRO A 4 -15.98 -2.59 9.70
N SER A 5 -16.53 -3.43 10.56
CA SER A 5 -15.75 -3.92 11.69
C SER A 5 -14.55 -4.70 11.13
N PRO A 6 -13.40 -4.69 11.82
CA PRO A 6 -12.27 -5.56 11.52
C PRO A 6 -12.73 -7.01 11.24
N ALA A 7 -13.70 -7.50 12.03
CA ALA A 7 -14.32 -8.81 11.85
C ALA A 7 -14.94 -9.07 10.45
N ALA A 8 -15.52 -8.05 9.80
CA ALA A 8 -16.04 -8.21 8.45
C ALA A 8 -14.91 -8.39 7.43
N PHE A 9 -13.83 -7.64 7.56
CA PHE A 9 -12.63 -7.79 6.73
C PHE A 9 -12.01 -9.18 6.93
N ASP A 10 -11.83 -9.60 8.18
CA ASP A 10 -11.24 -10.89 8.52
C ASP A 10 -12.06 -12.06 7.96
N ALA A 11 -13.40 -11.96 8.00
CA ALA A 11 -14.28 -12.97 7.42
C ALA A 11 -14.18 -13.06 5.89
N GLU A 12 -14.02 -11.94 5.19
CA GLU A 12 -13.81 -11.89 3.73
C GLU A 12 -12.44 -12.47 3.34
N VAL A 13 -11.39 -12.20 4.13
CA VAL A 13 -10.05 -12.78 3.97
C VAL A 13 -10.09 -14.29 4.19
N ALA A 14 -10.67 -14.75 5.30
CA ALA A 14 -10.78 -16.17 5.61
C ALA A 14 -11.55 -16.93 4.52
N ARG A 15 -12.56 -16.30 3.90
CA ARG A 15 -13.29 -16.87 2.76
C ARG A 15 -12.41 -16.99 1.52
N ALA A 16 -11.58 -15.99 1.22
CA ALA A 16 -10.64 -16.05 0.12
C ALA A 16 -9.60 -17.16 0.33
N LEU A 17 -9.04 -17.27 1.53
CA LEU A 17 -8.07 -18.31 1.88
C LEU A 17 -8.66 -19.72 1.80
N ARG A 18 -9.90 -19.91 2.26
CA ARG A 18 -10.60 -21.20 2.11
C ARG A 18 -10.77 -21.63 0.65
N SER A 19 -10.89 -20.68 -0.29
CA SER A 19 -10.95 -21.03 -1.72
C SER A 19 -9.62 -21.60 -2.26
N LEU A 20 -8.51 -21.35 -1.55
CA LEU A 20 -7.18 -21.93 -1.76
C LEU A 20 -6.90 -23.15 -0.86
N GLU A 21 -7.91 -23.68 -0.16
CA GLU A 21 -7.72 -24.76 0.81
C GLU A 21 -6.66 -24.40 1.88
N ALA A 22 -6.67 -23.13 2.31
CA ALA A 22 -5.83 -22.62 3.37
C ALA A 22 -6.68 -21.93 4.45
N ASP A 23 -6.25 -22.07 5.70
CA ASP A 23 -6.86 -21.38 6.84
C ASP A 23 -6.19 -20.01 7.08
N SER A 24 -6.88 -19.11 7.78
CA SER A 24 -6.31 -17.80 8.18
C SER A 24 -5.10 -17.93 9.09
N ASP A 25 -5.00 -19.05 9.81
CA ASP A 25 -3.92 -19.34 10.75
C ASP A 25 -2.75 -20.06 10.08
N ALA A 26 -2.87 -20.41 8.79
CA ALA A 26 -1.76 -20.98 8.03
C ALA A 26 -0.61 -19.97 7.92
N PRO A 27 0.65 -20.41 8.05
CA PRO A 27 1.80 -19.54 7.82
C PRO A 27 1.80 -19.06 6.37
N ALA A 28 2.07 -17.77 6.17
CA ALA A 28 2.17 -17.18 4.84
C ALA A 28 3.44 -16.36 4.68
N LEU A 29 3.93 -16.31 3.46
CA LEU A 29 5.11 -15.56 3.07
C LEU A 29 4.69 -14.26 2.39
N ASP A 30 5.41 -13.19 2.67
CA ASP A 30 5.19 -11.88 2.04
C ASP A 30 6.53 -11.35 1.53
N PRO A 31 6.99 -11.82 0.36
CA PRO A 31 8.35 -11.52 -0.09
C PRO A 31 8.58 -10.04 -0.44
N LEU A 32 7.52 -9.23 -0.56
CA LEU A 32 7.61 -7.77 -0.70
C LEU A 32 7.86 -7.08 0.65
N GLY A 33 7.25 -7.58 1.73
CA GLY A 33 7.45 -7.06 3.08
C GLY A 33 8.70 -7.63 3.75
N ASP A 34 8.95 -8.93 3.60
CA ASP A 34 10.10 -9.68 4.16
C ASP A 34 10.73 -10.61 3.10
N PRO A 35 11.56 -10.06 2.19
CA PRO A 35 12.22 -10.85 1.16
C PRO A 35 13.17 -11.91 1.75
N ALA A 36 13.82 -11.61 2.88
CA ALA A 36 14.76 -12.54 3.51
C ALA A 36 14.04 -13.75 4.14
N GLY A 37 12.94 -13.52 4.87
CA GLY A 37 12.09 -14.60 5.38
C GLY A 37 11.52 -15.46 4.26
N ALA A 38 11.02 -14.84 3.18
CA ALA A 38 10.49 -15.57 2.04
C ALA A 38 11.56 -16.40 1.31
N ALA A 39 12.76 -15.84 1.06
CA ALA A 39 13.88 -16.55 0.44
C ALA A 39 14.27 -17.81 1.23
N ARG A 40 14.34 -17.69 2.56
CA ARG A 40 14.65 -18.83 3.45
C ARG A 40 13.56 -19.90 3.40
N ALA A 41 12.29 -19.49 3.47
CA ALA A 41 11.17 -20.42 3.44
C ALA A 41 11.05 -21.15 2.10
N LEU A 42 11.25 -20.46 0.98
CA LEU A 42 11.25 -21.05 -0.37
C LEU A 42 12.42 -22.00 -0.60
N SER A 43 13.56 -21.77 0.07
CA SER A 43 14.75 -22.63 -0.03
C SER A 43 14.73 -23.80 0.96
N ALA A 44 13.79 -23.81 1.92
CA ALA A 44 13.71 -24.87 2.91
C ALA A 44 13.24 -26.17 2.25
N PRO A 45 13.89 -27.31 2.54
CA PRO A 45 13.44 -28.60 2.01
C PRO A 45 12.06 -28.95 2.56
N GLY A 46 11.10 -29.18 1.67
CA GLY A 46 9.75 -29.58 2.07
C GLY A 46 8.83 -29.75 0.86
N ALA A 47 7.91 -30.72 0.97
CA ALA A 47 6.85 -30.93 -0.02
C ALA A 47 5.54 -30.20 0.36
N ALA A 48 5.55 -29.43 1.45
CA ALA A 48 4.35 -28.75 1.92
C ALA A 48 3.99 -27.57 1.00
N PRO A 49 2.71 -27.39 0.69
CA PRO A 49 2.22 -26.22 -0.03
C PRO A 49 2.66 -24.92 0.66
N LEU A 50 3.08 -23.94 -0.14
CA LEU A 50 3.44 -22.62 0.36
C LEU A 50 2.36 -21.61 -0.02
N LEU A 51 2.01 -20.76 0.93
CA LEU A 51 1.08 -19.65 0.73
C LEU A 51 1.87 -18.35 0.69
N LEU A 52 1.77 -17.63 -0.43
CA LEU A 52 2.45 -16.37 -0.66
C LEU A 52 1.44 -15.26 -0.88
N ARG A 53 1.78 -14.06 -0.41
CA ARG A 53 1.15 -12.83 -0.87
C ARG A 53 1.99 -12.20 -1.97
N VAL A 54 1.36 -12.00 -3.12
CA VAL A 54 2.00 -11.42 -4.31
C VAL A 54 1.11 -10.31 -4.88
N ALA A 55 1.66 -9.45 -5.72
CA ALA A 55 0.96 -8.24 -6.15
C ALA A 55 0.77 -8.21 -7.67
N PRO A 56 -0.45 -8.03 -8.21
CA PRO A 56 -0.63 -7.91 -9.66
C PRO A 56 -0.02 -6.62 -10.19
N GLU A 57 0.26 -6.57 -11.50
CA GLU A 57 0.60 -5.33 -12.19
C GLU A 57 -0.43 -4.22 -11.89
N LEU A 58 0.07 -2.99 -11.71
CA LEU A 58 -0.76 -1.83 -11.42
C LEU A 58 -1.65 -1.47 -12.61
N GLY A 59 -2.70 -0.67 -12.36
CA GLY A 59 -3.48 -0.07 -13.43
C GLY A 59 -2.69 1.02 -14.16
N ALA A 60 -3.29 1.60 -15.20
CA ALA A 60 -2.69 2.72 -15.90
C ALA A 60 -2.42 3.92 -14.97
N PRO A 61 -1.35 4.70 -15.20
CA PRO A 61 -1.13 5.98 -14.52
C PRO A 61 -2.31 6.92 -14.76
N GLY A 62 -2.84 7.47 -13.67
CA GLY A 62 -3.88 8.49 -13.73
C GLY A 62 -3.26 9.84 -14.08
N ARG A 63 -3.69 10.45 -15.19
CA ARG A 63 -3.42 11.86 -15.47
C ARG A 63 -4.69 12.67 -15.22
N ASP A 64 -4.63 13.63 -14.32
CA ASP A 64 -5.53 14.77 -14.33
C ASP A 64 -4.80 15.96 -14.96
N LYS A 65 -5.52 16.93 -15.53
CA LYS A 65 -4.97 18.05 -16.33
C LYS A 65 -3.82 18.82 -15.65
N HIS A 66 -3.73 18.77 -14.32
CA HIS A 66 -2.76 19.51 -13.51
C HIS A 66 -2.06 18.68 -12.43
N THR A 67 -2.28 17.36 -12.39
CA THR A 67 -1.70 16.51 -11.33
C THR A 67 -1.27 15.17 -11.90
N THR A 68 0.00 14.84 -11.66
CA THR A 68 0.53 13.50 -11.93
C THR A 68 0.27 12.63 -10.72
N PHE A 69 -0.53 11.58 -10.90
CA PHE A 69 -0.72 10.55 -9.90
C PHE A 69 0.08 9.30 -10.25
N ALA A 70 0.39 8.51 -9.23
CA ALA A 70 0.91 7.16 -9.39
C ALA A 70 -0.04 6.28 -10.25
N PRO A 71 0.41 5.11 -10.71
CA PRO A 71 -0.47 4.08 -11.24
C PRO A 71 -1.64 3.76 -10.30
N ALA A 72 -2.80 3.43 -10.87
CA ALA A 72 -3.95 3.03 -10.05
C ALA A 72 -3.60 1.76 -9.24
N PRO A 73 -3.80 1.77 -7.92
CA PRO A 73 -3.41 0.65 -7.07
C PRO A 73 -4.29 -0.57 -7.37
N ARG A 74 -3.71 -1.75 -7.13
CA ARG A 74 -4.43 -3.01 -7.14
C ARG A 74 -4.14 -3.79 -5.87
N ASP A 75 -5.18 -4.41 -5.32
CA ASP A 75 -5.06 -5.26 -4.15
C ASP A 75 -4.11 -6.44 -4.45
N PRO A 76 -3.30 -6.85 -3.46
CA PRO A 76 -2.52 -8.07 -3.60
C PRO A 76 -3.44 -9.29 -3.70
N VAL A 77 -2.85 -10.42 -4.07
CA VAL A 77 -3.53 -11.70 -4.20
C VAL A 77 -2.81 -12.74 -3.37
N TRP A 78 -3.56 -13.74 -2.94
CA TRP A 78 -3.01 -14.95 -2.36
C TRP A 78 -2.65 -15.90 -3.49
N LEU A 79 -1.43 -16.43 -3.43
CA LEU A 79 -0.88 -17.43 -4.32
C LEU A 79 -0.56 -18.66 -3.48
N ARG A 80 -1.17 -19.79 -3.81
CA ARG A 80 -0.77 -21.09 -3.28
C ARG A 80 0.05 -21.82 -4.33
N ILE A 81 1.22 -22.29 -3.93
CA ILE A 81 2.12 -23.08 -4.76
C ILE A 81 2.34 -24.46 -4.13
N GLU A 82 2.38 -25.47 -4.98
CA GLU A 82 2.76 -26.83 -4.59
C GLU A 82 4.20 -27.06 -5.10
N PRO A 83 5.19 -27.23 -4.21
CA PRO A 83 6.58 -27.43 -4.63
C PRO A 83 6.71 -28.61 -5.61
N GLY A 84 7.43 -28.39 -6.71
CA GLY A 84 7.59 -29.35 -7.79
C GLY A 84 6.56 -29.23 -8.92
N ALA A 85 5.58 -28.32 -8.83
CA ALA A 85 4.55 -28.13 -9.86
C ALA A 85 4.49 -26.69 -10.38
N SER A 86 4.32 -26.53 -11.70
CA SER A 86 4.07 -25.23 -12.33
C SER A 86 2.63 -24.75 -12.15
N ALA A 87 1.72 -25.64 -11.77
CA ALA A 87 0.34 -25.29 -11.47
C ALA A 87 0.25 -24.56 -10.12
N VAL A 88 -0.36 -23.38 -10.13
CA VAL A 88 -0.59 -22.54 -8.96
C VAL A 88 -2.05 -22.20 -8.79
N ARG A 89 -2.48 -21.83 -7.59
CA ARG A 89 -3.85 -21.35 -7.34
C ARG A 89 -3.83 -19.92 -6.83
N LEU A 90 -4.78 -19.12 -7.30
CA LEU A 90 -4.90 -17.70 -6.97
C LEU A 90 -6.24 -17.39 -6.33
N ALA A 91 -6.24 -16.56 -5.30
CA ALA A 91 -7.42 -15.93 -4.76
C ALA A 91 -7.19 -14.42 -4.55
N PRO A 92 -8.22 -13.57 -4.67
CA PRO A 92 -8.09 -12.17 -4.27
C PRO A 92 -7.76 -12.09 -2.76
N LEU A 93 -7.22 -10.95 -2.30
CA LEU A 93 -6.95 -10.75 -0.87
C LEU A 93 -8.18 -11.02 0.02
N ARG A 94 -9.36 -10.64 -0.46
CA ARG A 94 -10.65 -10.78 0.22
C ARG A 94 -11.79 -11.03 -0.76
N LEU A 95 -12.77 -11.85 -0.36
CA LEU A 95 -13.99 -12.13 -1.12
C LEU A 95 -15.20 -11.50 -0.42
N ALA A 96 -15.70 -10.38 -0.95
CA ALA A 96 -16.87 -9.70 -0.43
C ALA A 96 -18.13 -10.59 -0.53
N GLY A 97 -18.99 -10.52 0.48
CA GLY A 97 -20.09 -11.48 0.65
C GLY A 97 -21.49 -11.03 0.26
N GLY A 98 -21.69 -10.31 -0.85
CA GLY A 98 -23.03 -9.83 -1.24
C GLY A 98 -23.42 -10.11 -2.69
N ASP A 99 -24.63 -10.67 -2.88
CA ASP A 99 -25.38 -10.92 -4.12
C ASP A 99 -25.75 -9.66 -4.95
N GLY A 100 -24.96 -8.59 -4.87
CA GLY A 100 -25.31 -7.28 -5.42
C GLY A 100 -24.12 -6.47 -5.93
N ALA A 101 -22.97 -7.08 -6.17
CA ALA A 101 -21.87 -6.43 -6.88
C ALA A 101 -22.27 -6.24 -8.35
N ARG A 102 -23.03 -5.18 -8.66
CA ARG A 102 -23.16 -4.67 -10.02
C ARG A 102 -21.75 -4.49 -10.57
N LEU A 103 -21.44 -5.30 -11.58
CA LEU A 103 -20.33 -5.15 -12.52
C LEU A 103 -20.27 -3.69 -13.00
N THR A 104 -19.55 -2.82 -12.30
CA THR A 104 -19.19 -1.52 -12.86
C THR A 104 -18.00 -1.74 -13.77
N ALA A 105 -18.32 -1.76 -15.07
CA ALA A 105 -17.37 -1.67 -16.17
C ALA A 105 -16.27 -0.64 -15.85
N GLY A 106 -15.02 -1.12 -15.79
CA GLY A 106 -13.85 -0.30 -15.49
C GLY A 106 -12.85 -0.96 -14.54
N GLY A 107 -13.25 -2.01 -13.81
CA GLY A 107 -12.33 -2.86 -13.05
C GLY A 107 -11.57 -3.81 -13.98
N ALA A 108 -10.51 -3.32 -14.61
CA ALA A 108 -9.71 -4.11 -15.55
C ALA A 108 -9.01 -5.29 -14.84
N GLY A 109 -9.54 -6.50 -15.06
CA GLY A 109 -8.79 -7.67 -15.55
C GLY A 109 -8.24 -8.65 -14.52
N GLY A 110 -8.82 -9.86 -14.48
CA GLY A 110 -8.03 -11.10 -14.30
C GLY A 110 -8.48 -12.08 -13.21
N ALA A 111 -9.16 -11.62 -12.16
CA ALA A 111 -9.78 -12.50 -11.17
C ALA A 111 -11.27 -12.15 -11.11
N GLY A 112 -12.06 -12.81 -11.96
CA GLY A 112 -13.51 -12.81 -11.78
C GLY A 112 -13.82 -13.25 -10.35
N GLU A 113 -14.73 -12.54 -9.69
CA GLU A 113 -15.30 -12.99 -8.42
C GLU A 113 -15.89 -14.39 -8.64
N GLY A 114 -15.20 -15.43 -8.17
CA GLY A 114 -15.69 -16.82 -8.21
C GLY A 114 -14.60 -17.84 -8.57
N ALA A 115 -14.12 -18.54 -7.54
CA ALA A 115 -13.24 -19.73 -7.56
C ALA A 115 -11.76 -19.53 -7.92
N ALA A 116 -10.89 -19.99 -7.00
CA ALA A 116 -9.46 -20.14 -7.21
C ALA A 116 -9.18 -21.30 -8.18
N GLY A 117 -9.32 -21.02 -9.47
CA GLY A 117 -8.96 -21.98 -10.52
C GLY A 117 -7.43 -22.14 -10.62
N PRO A 118 -6.95 -23.34 -11.01
CA PRO A 118 -5.54 -23.54 -11.30
C PRO A 118 -5.09 -22.63 -12.45
N ARG A 119 -3.89 -22.06 -12.31
CA ARG A 119 -3.17 -21.29 -13.33
C ARG A 119 -1.82 -21.94 -13.55
N GLU A 120 -1.29 -21.82 -14.76
CA GLU A 120 0.03 -22.34 -15.08
C GLU A 120 1.06 -21.21 -14.96
N ALA A 121 2.08 -21.41 -14.12
CA ALA A 121 3.27 -20.58 -14.10
C ALA A 121 4.13 -20.91 -15.31
N VAL A 122 4.58 -19.86 -16.01
CA VAL A 122 5.37 -20.00 -17.24
C VAL A 122 6.85 -19.76 -16.97
N ARG A 123 7.15 -18.73 -16.18
CA ARG A 123 8.52 -18.31 -15.85
C ARG A 123 8.53 -17.33 -14.68
N VAL A 124 9.71 -17.16 -14.09
CA VAL A 124 10.01 -16.04 -13.20
C VAL A 124 10.99 -15.10 -13.92
N GLU A 125 10.65 -13.82 -14.03
CA GLU A 125 11.42 -12.82 -14.76
C GLU A 125 11.96 -11.76 -13.80
N VAL A 126 13.27 -11.54 -13.80
CA VAL A 126 13.94 -10.48 -13.05
C VAL A 126 14.27 -9.32 -13.97
N THR A 127 13.69 -8.17 -13.66
CA THR A 127 13.87 -6.91 -14.38
C THR A 127 14.61 -5.90 -13.53
N SER A 128 15.34 -4.97 -14.18
CA SER A 128 16.02 -3.88 -13.48
C SER A 128 15.89 -2.57 -14.23
N ALA A 129 15.76 -1.46 -13.52
CA ALA A 129 15.74 -0.11 -14.08
C ALA A 129 16.52 0.86 -13.18
N GLN A 130 17.16 1.86 -13.78
CA GLN A 130 17.75 2.98 -13.04
C GLN A 130 16.66 4.01 -12.70
N ARG A 131 16.75 4.56 -11.48
CA ARG A 131 15.84 5.58 -10.95
C ARG A 131 16.65 6.69 -10.28
N PRO A 132 16.15 7.94 -10.23
CA PRO A 132 16.86 9.02 -9.56
C PRO A 132 17.05 8.73 -8.06
N CYS A 133 18.20 9.14 -7.50
CA CYS A 133 18.52 8.95 -6.08
C CYS A 133 17.52 9.67 -5.15
N CYS A 134 17.13 10.89 -5.55
CA CYS A 134 16.29 11.83 -4.83
C CYS A 134 15.72 12.87 -5.82
N GLY A 135 14.74 13.65 -5.39
CA GLY A 135 14.16 14.72 -6.19
C GLY A 135 14.97 16.01 -6.27
N ALA A 136 16.21 16.06 -5.79
CA ALA A 136 17.02 17.28 -5.82
C ALA A 136 17.57 17.53 -7.24
N ALA A 137 17.38 18.73 -7.77
CA ALA A 137 17.79 19.11 -9.13
C ALA A 137 19.29 18.95 -9.41
N THR A 138 20.13 18.93 -8.36
CA THR A 138 21.58 18.77 -8.46
C THR A 138 22.07 17.35 -8.15
N CYS A 139 21.19 16.39 -7.78
CA CYS A 139 21.60 14.99 -7.63
C CYS A 139 21.66 14.33 -9.00
N THR A 140 22.84 13.83 -9.37
CA THR A 140 23.04 12.97 -10.56
C THR A 140 23.20 11.50 -10.19
N ARG A 141 23.06 11.14 -8.92
CA ARG A 141 23.13 9.74 -8.47
C ARG A 141 21.87 9.01 -8.89
N GLU A 142 22.01 7.71 -9.11
CA GLU A 142 20.92 6.81 -9.47
C GLU A 142 20.87 5.64 -8.48
N ARG A 143 19.70 5.01 -8.43
CA ARG A 143 19.41 3.77 -7.70
C ARG A 143 18.93 2.74 -8.71
N THR A 144 19.37 1.51 -8.53
CA THR A 144 18.83 0.37 -9.26
C THR A 144 17.59 -0.12 -8.55
N TYR A 145 16.46 -0.10 -9.24
CA TYR A 145 15.26 -0.83 -8.88
C TYR A 145 15.28 -2.19 -9.58
N ALA A 146 15.22 -3.27 -8.82
CA ALA A 146 15.09 -4.63 -9.33
C ALA A 146 13.72 -5.20 -8.93
N ALA A 147 13.10 -6.00 -9.80
CA ALA A 147 11.81 -6.62 -9.55
C ALA A 147 11.72 -8.00 -10.18
N ALA A 148 11.23 -8.97 -9.41
CA ALA A 148 10.90 -10.31 -9.88
C ALA A 148 9.39 -10.43 -10.13
N TRP A 149 9.06 -10.95 -11.31
CA TRP A 149 7.70 -11.16 -11.78
C TRP A 149 7.46 -12.63 -12.07
N LEU A 150 6.42 -13.21 -11.48
CA LEU A 150 5.89 -14.50 -11.87
C LEU A 150 4.93 -14.29 -13.06
N ALA A 151 5.29 -14.82 -14.22
CA ALA A 151 4.44 -14.82 -15.40
C ALA A 151 3.52 -16.04 -15.40
N LEU A 152 2.24 -15.82 -15.63
CA LEU A 152 1.22 -16.85 -15.70
C LEU A 152 0.65 -16.95 -17.12
N ALA A 153 0.34 -18.17 -17.52
CA ALA A 153 -0.30 -18.44 -18.80
C ALA A 153 -1.64 -17.71 -18.89
N ALA A 154 -1.96 -17.26 -20.10
CA ALA A 154 -3.24 -16.60 -20.36
C ALA A 154 -4.42 -17.55 -20.01
N PRO A 155 -5.54 -17.02 -19.50
CA PRO A 155 -6.74 -17.82 -19.28
C PRO A 155 -7.19 -18.52 -20.58
N GLN A 156 -7.34 -19.85 -20.57
CA GLN A 156 -7.78 -20.63 -21.74
C GLN A 156 -9.19 -20.25 -22.24
N ALA A 157 -10.00 -19.58 -21.42
CA ALA A 157 -11.36 -19.15 -21.75
C ALA A 157 -11.45 -17.63 -22.00
N ALA A 158 -10.88 -17.15 -23.10
CA ALA A 158 -11.29 -15.88 -23.68
C ALA A 158 -12.31 -16.17 -24.80
N PRO A 159 -13.59 -15.75 -24.69
CA PRO A 159 -14.53 -15.91 -25.78
C PRO A 159 -13.99 -15.24 -27.04
N SER A 160 -14.11 -15.95 -28.17
CA SER A 160 -13.62 -15.56 -29.49
C SER A 160 -14.02 -14.12 -29.82
N GLY A 161 -13.03 -13.21 -29.82
CA GLY A 161 -13.22 -11.78 -30.08
C GLY A 161 -12.49 -10.86 -29.09
N ALA A 162 -12.05 -11.36 -27.93
CA ALA A 162 -11.15 -10.63 -27.06
C ALA A 162 -9.70 -10.72 -27.61
N ARG A 163 -9.00 -9.57 -27.68
CA ARG A 163 -7.56 -9.50 -28.00
C ARG A 163 -6.82 -10.61 -27.27
N ALA A 164 -5.94 -11.34 -27.97
CA ALA A 164 -5.09 -12.38 -27.42
C ALA A 164 -4.61 -11.97 -26.02
N GLY A 165 -5.02 -12.76 -25.02
CA GLY A 165 -4.84 -12.43 -23.61
C GLY A 165 -3.36 -12.21 -23.33
N LEU A 166 -3.00 -10.99 -22.93
CA LEU A 166 -1.66 -10.69 -22.47
C LEU A 166 -1.35 -11.59 -21.26
N GLU A 167 -0.12 -12.09 -21.21
CA GLU A 167 0.38 -12.83 -20.04
C GLU A 167 0.13 -12.02 -18.76
N GLN A 168 -0.39 -12.67 -17.72
CA GLN A 168 -0.60 -12.01 -16.44
C GLN A 168 0.69 -12.11 -15.62
N ARG A 169 1.20 -10.96 -15.16
CA ARG A 169 2.39 -10.90 -14.30
C ARG A 169 2.03 -10.55 -12.86
N LEU A 170 2.64 -11.26 -11.92
CA LEU A 170 2.54 -11.03 -10.49
C LEU A 170 3.91 -10.65 -9.94
N LEU A 171 4.02 -9.47 -9.34
CA LEU A 171 5.20 -9.03 -8.61
C LEU A 171 5.35 -9.89 -7.36
N VAL A 172 6.49 -10.59 -7.29
CA VAL A 172 6.80 -11.49 -6.16
C VAL A 172 7.83 -10.88 -5.23
N ALA A 173 8.82 -10.15 -5.75
CA ALA A 173 9.84 -9.48 -4.96
C ALA A 173 10.28 -8.19 -5.65
N GLU A 174 10.71 -7.21 -4.87
CA GLU A 174 11.32 -5.98 -5.36
C GLU A 174 12.38 -5.47 -4.39
N ALA A 175 13.36 -4.75 -4.91
CA ALA A 175 14.38 -4.08 -4.12
C ALA A 175 14.83 -2.80 -4.82
N GLN A 176 15.25 -1.81 -4.04
CA GLN A 176 15.89 -0.62 -4.57
C GLN A 176 17.14 -0.28 -3.75
N ASP A 177 18.27 -0.13 -4.44
CA ASP A 177 19.56 0.12 -3.81
C ASP A 177 20.43 1.04 -4.69
N LEU A 178 21.43 1.69 -4.09
CA LEU A 178 22.46 2.42 -4.83
C LEU A 178 23.41 1.45 -5.54
N GLU A 179 23.64 0.27 -4.95
CA GLU A 179 24.45 -0.80 -5.52
C GLU A 179 23.57 -1.76 -6.33
N ALA A 180 23.71 -1.71 -7.66
CA ALA A 180 22.95 -2.57 -8.57
C ALA A 180 23.04 -4.06 -8.23
N ALA A 181 24.24 -4.52 -7.84
CA ALA A 181 24.46 -5.91 -7.45
C ALA A 181 23.68 -6.30 -6.20
N ARG A 182 23.55 -5.40 -5.21
CA ARG A 182 22.81 -5.66 -3.97
C ARG A 182 21.30 -5.74 -4.21
N ALA A 183 20.76 -4.81 -5.00
CA ALA A 183 19.36 -4.84 -5.42
C ALA A 183 19.03 -6.13 -6.19
N GLY A 184 19.87 -6.50 -7.16
CA GLY A 184 19.73 -7.74 -7.92
C GLY A 184 19.81 -8.98 -7.04
N ALA A 185 20.82 -9.08 -6.18
CA ALA A 185 21.01 -10.22 -5.28
C ALA A 185 19.82 -10.43 -4.33
N LEU A 186 19.24 -9.35 -3.78
CA LEU A 186 18.09 -9.47 -2.88
C LEU A 186 16.85 -10.02 -3.60
N VAL A 187 16.59 -9.56 -4.83
CA VAL A 187 15.46 -10.02 -5.64
C VAL A 187 15.69 -11.46 -6.13
N GLU A 188 16.89 -11.78 -6.58
CA GLU A 188 17.23 -13.13 -7.04
C GLU A 188 17.21 -14.17 -5.91
N ALA A 189 17.52 -13.77 -4.67
CA ALA A 189 17.39 -14.63 -3.48
C ALA A 189 15.96 -15.14 -3.26
N VAL A 190 14.94 -14.42 -3.74
CA VAL A 190 13.55 -14.87 -3.75
C VAL A 190 13.19 -15.54 -5.08
N ALA A 191 13.58 -14.94 -6.20
CA ALA A 191 13.18 -15.36 -7.54
C ALA A 191 13.68 -16.77 -7.90
N ALA A 192 14.94 -17.07 -7.60
CA ALA A 192 15.54 -18.36 -7.91
C ALA A 192 14.88 -19.54 -7.18
N PRO A 193 14.73 -19.55 -5.84
CA PRO A 193 14.06 -20.65 -5.17
C PRO A 193 12.57 -20.73 -5.53
N LEU A 194 11.89 -19.62 -5.83
CA LEU A 194 10.51 -19.66 -6.35
C LEU A 194 10.44 -20.35 -7.72
N ALA A 195 11.31 -19.99 -8.65
CA ALA A 195 11.35 -20.59 -9.98
C ALA A 195 11.66 -22.09 -9.92
N ALA A 196 12.62 -22.48 -9.08
CA ALA A 196 12.96 -23.87 -8.80
C ALA A 196 11.77 -24.63 -8.17
N ALA A 197 11.10 -24.04 -7.17
CA ALA A 197 9.92 -24.64 -6.53
C ALA A 197 8.76 -24.84 -7.52
N LEU A 198 8.59 -23.94 -8.49
CA LEU A 198 7.55 -24.05 -9.52
C LEU A 198 7.97 -24.89 -10.74
N ARG A 199 9.23 -25.33 -10.80
CA ARG A 199 9.83 -25.96 -11.98
C ARG A 199 9.66 -25.15 -13.28
N VAL A 200 9.81 -23.84 -13.19
CA VAL A 200 9.75 -22.91 -14.32
C VAL A 200 11.10 -22.23 -14.54
N PRO A 201 11.43 -21.80 -15.77
CA PRO A 201 12.68 -21.10 -16.02
C PRO A 201 12.76 -19.77 -15.26
N LEU A 202 13.99 -19.40 -14.90
CA LEU A 202 14.34 -18.09 -14.37
C LEU A 202 14.98 -17.25 -15.47
N GLU A 203 14.35 -16.14 -15.84
CA GLU A 203 14.89 -15.16 -16.77
C GLU A 203 15.54 -14.01 -15.99
N THR A 204 16.81 -13.75 -16.25
CA THR A 204 17.55 -12.63 -15.66
C THR A 204 18.26 -11.83 -16.75
N THR A 205 18.87 -10.70 -16.38
CA THR A 205 19.76 -9.94 -17.26
C THR A 205 20.98 -10.75 -17.74
N ARG A 206 21.31 -11.87 -17.09
CA ARG A 206 22.42 -12.77 -17.46
C ARG A 206 21.99 -13.90 -18.42
N GLY A 207 20.69 -14.02 -18.71
CA GLY A 207 20.11 -15.07 -19.54
C GLY A 207 19.05 -15.89 -18.82
N THR A 208 18.60 -16.95 -19.48
CA THR A 208 17.56 -17.86 -19.00
C THR A 208 18.19 -19.12 -18.40
N GLU A 209 17.86 -19.42 -17.16
CA GLU A 209 18.25 -20.64 -16.47
C GLU A 209 17.08 -21.65 -16.51
N PRO A 210 17.28 -22.88 -17.04
CA PRO A 210 16.24 -23.90 -17.02
C PRO A 210 16.02 -24.41 -15.58
N PRO A 211 14.81 -24.91 -15.25
CA PRO A 211 14.41 -25.28 -13.89
C PRO A 211 15.42 -26.15 -13.13
N ASP A 212 15.98 -27.17 -13.79
CA ASP A 212 16.87 -28.15 -13.16
C ASP A 212 18.30 -27.62 -12.94
N ALA A 213 18.63 -26.44 -13.47
CA ALA A 213 19.94 -25.78 -13.33
C ALA A 213 19.92 -24.60 -12.35
N ILE A 214 18.76 -24.25 -11.78
CA ILE A 214 18.61 -23.09 -10.90
C ILE A 214 19.24 -23.39 -9.54
N ALA A 215 20.39 -22.76 -9.28
CA ALA A 215 21.04 -22.84 -7.97
C ALA A 215 20.46 -21.78 -7.01
N PRO A 216 20.28 -22.11 -5.71
CA PRO A 216 19.90 -21.13 -4.69
C PRO A 216 20.84 -19.92 -4.67
N ARG A 217 20.28 -18.73 -4.46
CA ARG A 217 21.04 -17.48 -4.40
C ARG A 217 21.14 -17.03 -2.93
N PRO A 218 22.34 -16.71 -2.42
CA PRO A 218 22.51 -16.28 -1.04
C PRO A 218 21.91 -14.88 -0.85
N LEU A 219 21.43 -14.61 0.37
CA LEU A 219 21.06 -13.26 0.76
C LEU A 219 22.33 -12.37 0.83
N PRO A 220 22.26 -11.11 0.36
CA PRO A 220 23.43 -10.22 0.34
C PRO A 220 23.94 -9.83 1.74
N GLU A 221 23.07 -9.88 2.75
CA GLU A 221 23.42 -9.61 4.15
C GLU A 221 22.93 -10.76 5.03
N ALA A 222 23.65 -11.00 6.14
CA ALA A 222 23.20 -11.94 7.16
C ALA A 222 21.91 -11.39 7.80
N ALA A 223 20.78 -11.85 7.31
CA ALA A 223 19.50 -11.49 7.88
C ALA A 223 19.47 -11.95 9.36
N PRO A 224 18.93 -11.13 10.27
CA PRO A 224 18.76 -11.53 11.66
C PRO A 224 18.00 -12.86 11.75
N GLU A 225 18.12 -13.49 12.92
CA GLU A 225 17.47 -14.75 13.24
C GLU A 225 16.00 -14.74 12.77
N ALA A 226 15.60 -15.82 12.11
CA ALA A 226 14.32 -15.86 11.43
C ALA A 226 13.19 -15.77 12.46
N ALA A 227 12.46 -14.66 12.45
CA ALA A 227 11.17 -14.60 13.10
C ALA A 227 10.25 -15.65 12.46
N PRO A 228 9.37 -16.31 13.25
CA PRO A 228 8.39 -17.23 12.70
C PRO A 228 7.52 -16.49 11.67
N PRO A 229 7.11 -17.15 10.58
CA PRO A 229 6.25 -16.54 9.58
C PRO A 229 4.93 -16.14 10.23
N LEU A 230 4.44 -14.95 9.88
CA LEU A 230 3.11 -14.51 10.28
C LEU A 230 2.03 -15.38 9.61
N THR A 231 0.87 -15.45 10.25
CA THR A 231 -0.28 -16.13 9.65
C THR A 231 -0.85 -15.32 8.49
N ALA A 232 -1.52 -16.00 7.54
CA ALA A 232 -2.16 -15.35 6.40
C ALA A 232 -3.17 -14.26 6.82
N GLY A 233 -3.95 -14.52 7.88
CA GLY A 233 -4.86 -13.54 8.46
C GLY A 233 -4.13 -12.31 8.98
N ALA A 234 -3.02 -12.50 9.72
CA ALA A 234 -2.21 -11.41 10.26
C ALA A 234 -1.56 -10.53 9.19
N LEU A 235 -1.10 -11.14 8.09
CA LEU A 235 -0.50 -10.43 6.96
C LEU A 235 -1.54 -9.67 6.13
N SER A 236 -2.79 -10.14 6.08
CA SER A 236 -3.80 -9.66 5.12
C SER A 236 -4.09 -8.14 5.15
N ARG A 237 -3.97 -7.50 6.32
CA ARG A 237 -4.38 -6.11 6.50
C ARG A 237 -3.46 -5.11 5.82
N PHE A 238 -2.15 -5.26 5.95
CA PHE A 238 -1.19 -4.26 5.48
C PHE A 238 -0.34 -4.81 4.36
N ALA A 239 -0.05 -4.05 3.31
CA ALA A 239 0.84 -4.50 2.22
C ALA A 239 1.74 -3.35 1.76
N ILE A 240 3.00 -3.65 1.49
CA ILE A 240 3.98 -2.71 0.94
C ILE A 240 4.41 -3.14 -0.46
N ARG A 241 4.47 -2.19 -1.40
CA ARG A 241 4.93 -2.40 -2.79
C ARG A 241 5.23 -1.08 -3.49
N SER A 242 5.95 -1.13 -4.59
CA SER A 242 6.15 0.02 -5.48
C SER A 242 4.87 0.33 -6.25
N GLU A 243 4.48 1.60 -6.22
CA GLU A 243 3.42 2.23 -7.02
C GLU A 243 4.02 3.31 -7.91
N GLY A 244 4.59 2.88 -9.04
CA GLY A 244 5.43 3.73 -9.88
C GLY A 244 6.81 3.92 -9.23
N GLU A 245 7.17 5.17 -8.93
CA GLU A 245 8.44 5.53 -8.28
C GLU A 245 8.36 5.56 -6.75
N LEU A 246 7.16 5.40 -6.18
CA LEU A 246 6.92 5.45 -4.74
C LEU A 246 6.84 4.03 -4.18
N LEU A 247 7.46 3.77 -3.04
CA LEU A 247 7.19 2.58 -2.24
C LEU A 247 6.05 2.90 -1.27
N VAL A 248 4.99 2.12 -1.25
CA VAL A 248 3.73 2.49 -0.57
C VAL A 248 3.28 1.39 0.36
N LEU A 249 3.03 1.74 1.62
CA LEU A 249 2.33 0.89 2.58
C LEU A 249 0.83 1.23 2.58
N ARG A 250 -0.02 0.21 2.42
CA ARG A 250 -1.48 0.35 2.43
C ARG A 250 -2.13 -0.45 3.55
N ASP A 251 -3.25 0.05 4.06
CA ASP A 251 -4.21 -0.64 4.93
C ASP A 251 -5.43 -1.08 4.10
N HIS A 252 -5.59 -2.38 3.91
CA HIS A 252 -6.69 -3.01 3.17
C HIS A 252 -7.95 -3.21 4.02
N ALA A 253 -7.88 -3.12 5.36
CA ALA A 253 -9.06 -3.05 6.21
C ALA A 253 -9.69 -1.65 6.15
N SER A 254 -8.89 -0.62 5.87
CA SER A 254 -9.38 0.74 5.67
C SER A 254 -10.04 0.94 4.30
N ARG A 255 -11.25 1.54 4.31
CA ARG A 255 -11.94 2.00 3.08
C ARG A 255 -11.44 3.37 2.61
N GLY A 256 -10.38 3.92 3.22
CA GLY A 256 -9.85 5.24 2.91
C GLY A 256 -10.92 6.34 3.02
N PRO A 257 -10.89 7.36 2.13
CA PRO A 257 -11.89 8.43 2.12
C PRO A 257 -13.34 7.92 2.07
N ARG A 258 -13.58 6.80 1.36
CA ARG A 258 -14.91 6.21 1.19
C ARG A 258 -15.59 5.86 2.51
N GLY A 259 -14.82 5.47 3.53
CA GLY A 259 -15.34 5.15 4.87
C GLY A 259 -16.11 6.30 5.51
N SER A 260 -15.70 7.55 5.22
CA SER A 260 -16.33 8.75 5.76
C SER A 260 -17.46 9.33 4.89
N ALA A 261 -17.69 8.80 3.69
CA ALA A 261 -18.59 9.39 2.69
C ALA A 261 -20.03 9.55 3.21
N THR A 262 -20.60 8.48 3.77
CA THR A 262 -21.98 8.51 4.32
C THR A 262 -22.08 9.44 5.53
N ARG A 263 -21.10 9.42 6.43
CA ARG A 263 -21.07 10.31 7.60
C ARG A 263 -21.08 11.78 7.15
N ASN A 264 -20.20 12.14 6.22
CA ASN A 264 -20.12 13.50 5.71
C ASN A 264 -21.39 13.88 4.93
N ALA A 265 -22.03 12.94 4.22
CA ALA A 265 -23.30 13.19 3.55
C ALA A 265 -24.42 13.50 4.56
N LEU A 266 -24.52 12.74 5.65
CA LEU A 266 -25.51 12.95 6.71
C LEU A 266 -25.28 14.27 7.45
N ILE A 267 -24.03 14.57 7.83
CA ILE A 267 -23.66 15.85 8.46
C ILE A 267 -24.02 17.01 7.52
N GLY A 268 -23.62 16.93 6.25
CA GLY A 268 -23.92 17.96 5.25
C GLY A 268 -25.42 18.16 5.07
N GLY A 269 -26.19 17.08 4.95
CA GLY A 269 -27.65 17.13 4.84
C GLY A 269 -28.31 17.76 6.07
N ALA A 270 -27.91 17.36 7.28
CA ALA A 270 -28.44 17.94 8.52
C ALA A 270 -28.14 19.45 8.64
N LEU A 271 -26.93 19.87 8.28
CA LEU A 271 -26.54 21.29 8.26
C LEU A 271 -27.38 22.10 7.27
N LEU A 272 -27.68 21.56 6.08
CA LEU A 272 -28.53 22.23 5.10
C LEU A 272 -29.99 22.31 5.54
N ILE A 273 -30.53 21.29 6.20
CA ILE A 273 -31.88 21.32 6.79
C ILE A 273 -31.97 22.39 7.88
N ALA A 274 -30.97 22.47 8.76
CA ALA A 274 -30.91 23.50 9.79
C ALA A 274 -30.78 24.90 9.16
N ALA A 275 -29.93 25.05 8.14
CA ALA A 275 -29.80 26.31 7.41
C ALA A 275 -31.12 26.75 6.75
N LEU A 276 -31.87 25.82 6.16
CA LEU A 276 -33.19 26.09 5.57
C LEU A 276 -34.16 26.64 6.62
N ALA A 277 -34.21 26.04 7.81
CA ALA A 277 -35.03 26.54 8.91
C ALA A 277 -34.63 27.96 9.34
N LEU A 278 -33.33 28.26 9.40
CA LEU A 278 -32.85 29.61 9.70
C LEU A 278 -33.20 30.59 8.58
N TRP A 279 -33.08 30.22 7.31
CA TRP A 279 -33.51 31.07 6.19
C TRP A 279 -35.00 31.39 6.23
N ILE A 280 -35.85 30.43 6.62
CA ILE A 280 -37.28 30.69 6.86
C ILE A 280 -37.47 31.72 7.99
N GLN A 281 -36.71 31.61 9.08
CA GLN A 281 -36.76 32.57 10.18
C GLN A 281 -36.25 33.96 9.79
N VAL A 282 -35.22 34.05 8.92
CA VAL A 282 -34.76 35.32 8.34
C VAL A 282 -35.88 36.00 7.57
N MET A 283 -36.58 35.26 6.70
CA MET A 283 -37.71 35.80 5.93
C MET A 283 -38.84 36.30 6.84
N ARG A 284 -39.17 35.55 7.90
CA ARG A 284 -40.16 35.95 8.90
C ARG A 284 -39.74 37.23 9.64
N SER A 285 -38.52 37.28 10.14
CA SER A 285 -37.99 38.42 10.91
C SER A 285 -37.89 39.68 10.04
N ALA A 286 -37.47 39.53 8.78
CA ALA A 286 -37.44 40.61 7.81
C ALA A 286 -38.84 41.14 7.50
N SER A 287 -39.83 40.27 7.31
CA SER A 287 -41.23 40.68 7.10
C SER A 287 -41.86 41.37 8.31
N ALA A 288 -41.36 41.09 9.52
CA ALA A 288 -41.79 41.72 10.77
C ALA A 288 -41.07 43.04 11.07
N GLY A 289 -40.06 43.43 10.28
CA GLY A 289 -39.26 44.66 10.50
C GLY A 289 -38.10 44.50 11.49
N ASP A 290 -37.82 43.29 11.99
CA ASP A 290 -36.77 43.00 12.96
C ASP A 290 -35.40 42.80 12.28
N GLY A 291 -34.83 43.89 11.76
CA GLY A 291 -33.58 43.86 10.98
C GLY A 291 -32.37 43.27 11.74
N GLY A 292 -32.24 43.53 13.04
CA GLY A 292 -31.13 43.00 13.85
C GLY A 292 -31.16 41.47 13.99
N VAL A 293 -32.36 40.90 14.22
CA VAL A 293 -32.56 39.46 14.31
C VAL A 293 -32.35 38.80 12.94
N ALA A 294 -32.87 39.41 11.87
CA ALA A 294 -32.68 38.93 10.51
C ALA A 294 -31.19 38.84 10.11
N LEU A 295 -30.37 39.82 10.50
CA LEU A 295 -28.93 39.81 10.25
C LEU A 295 -28.21 38.70 11.03
N GLY A 296 -28.46 38.59 12.34
CA GLY A 296 -27.81 37.57 13.17
C GLY A 296 -28.15 36.13 12.75
N VAL A 297 -29.44 35.86 12.52
CA VAL A 297 -29.91 34.55 12.03
C VAL A 297 -29.42 34.30 10.60
N GLY A 298 -29.36 35.34 9.76
CA GLY A 298 -28.85 35.27 8.39
C GLY A 298 -27.38 34.88 8.32
N SER A 299 -26.52 35.44 9.17
CA SER A 299 -25.12 35.04 9.26
C SER A 299 -24.97 33.56 9.63
N ALA A 300 -25.74 33.08 10.60
CA ALA A 300 -25.74 31.66 10.97
C ALA A 300 -26.24 30.78 9.81
N ALA A 301 -27.30 31.18 9.10
CA ALA A 301 -27.84 30.46 7.94
C ALA A 301 -26.81 30.32 6.80
N VAL A 302 -26.05 31.39 6.52
CA VAL A 302 -24.97 31.40 5.54
C VAL A 302 -23.85 30.44 5.95
N LEU A 303 -23.38 30.52 7.19
CA LEU A 303 -22.31 29.63 7.69
C LEU A 303 -22.72 28.15 7.61
N LEU A 304 -23.94 27.81 8.07
CA LEU A 304 -24.44 26.43 8.00
C LEU A 304 -24.60 25.95 6.55
N SER A 305 -25.02 26.83 5.64
CA SER A 305 -25.13 26.52 4.22
C SER A 305 -23.76 26.22 3.58
N LEU A 306 -22.74 27.04 3.87
CA LEU A 306 -21.37 26.83 3.40
C LEU A 306 -20.76 25.54 3.97
N MET A 307 -20.91 25.30 5.27
CA MET A 307 -20.46 24.06 5.90
C MET A 307 -21.17 22.85 5.31
N GLY A 308 -22.49 22.90 5.17
CA GLY A 308 -23.29 21.82 4.59
C GLY A 308 -22.84 21.48 3.17
N TYR A 309 -22.63 22.50 2.34
CA TYR A 309 -22.11 22.33 0.98
C TYR A 309 -20.70 21.72 0.96
N ALA A 310 -19.81 22.18 1.85
CA ALA A 310 -18.46 21.63 1.96
C ALA A 310 -18.48 20.13 2.35
N PHE A 311 -19.28 19.74 3.35
CA PHE A 311 -19.43 18.35 3.77
C PHE A 311 -20.00 17.46 2.65
N LEU A 312 -21.01 17.94 1.91
CA LEU A 312 -21.53 17.22 0.74
C LEU A 312 -20.50 17.12 -0.40
N GLY A 313 -19.69 18.16 -0.60
CA GLY A 313 -18.57 18.14 -1.54
C GLY A 313 -17.55 17.05 -1.20
N VAL A 314 -17.14 16.97 0.06
CA VAL A 314 -16.25 15.90 0.57
C VAL A 314 -16.90 14.53 0.41
N ALA A 315 -18.19 14.39 0.75
CA ALA A 315 -18.93 13.14 0.59
C ALA A 315 -18.99 12.66 -0.87
N ARG A 316 -19.25 13.58 -1.80
CA ARG A 316 -19.27 13.31 -3.25
C ARG A 316 -17.90 12.89 -3.79
N PHE A 317 -16.82 13.50 -3.31
CA PHE A 317 -15.48 13.08 -3.70
C PHE A 317 -15.15 11.71 -3.11
N SER A 318 -15.41 11.52 -1.82
CA SER A 318 -15.13 10.30 -1.07
C SER A 318 -15.89 9.09 -1.59
N SER A 319 -17.14 9.26 -2.05
CA SER A 319 -17.94 8.16 -2.60
C SER A 319 -17.43 7.64 -3.95
N ARG A 320 -16.65 8.45 -4.67
CA ARG A 320 -16.00 8.09 -5.94
C ARG A 320 -14.65 7.42 -5.75
N TYR A 321 -14.18 7.26 -4.51
CA TYR A 321 -12.97 6.53 -4.20
C TYR A 321 -13.13 5.05 -4.58
N ALA A 322 -12.30 4.59 -5.52
CA ALA A 322 -12.42 3.27 -6.14
C ALA A 322 -11.51 2.23 -5.49
N ALA A 323 -10.35 2.62 -4.95
CA ALA A 323 -9.46 1.68 -4.28
C ALA A 323 -10.12 1.06 -3.05
N ARG A 324 -9.78 -0.19 -2.82
CA ARG A 324 -10.28 -1.04 -1.74
C ARG A 324 -9.44 -0.92 -0.45
N SER A 325 -8.41 -0.09 -0.48
CA SER A 325 -7.43 0.12 0.58
C SER A 325 -7.07 1.59 0.72
N ALA A 326 -6.45 1.99 1.82
CA ALA A 326 -5.95 3.34 2.03
C ALA A 326 -4.41 3.35 2.13
N PRO A 327 -3.70 4.28 1.47
CA PRO A 327 -2.27 4.45 1.72
C PRO A 327 -2.05 5.05 3.11
N VAL A 328 -1.11 4.46 3.83
CA VAL A 328 -0.75 4.80 5.21
C VAL A 328 0.51 5.67 5.20
N VAL A 329 1.53 5.23 4.46
CA VAL A 329 2.77 5.98 4.22
C VAL A 329 3.28 5.66 2.83
N SER A 330 3.92 6.65 2.19
CA SER A 330 4.65 6.47 0.94
C SER A 330 6.08 6.98 1.09
N PHE A 331 7.05 6.22 0.59
CA PHE A 331 8.46 6.55 0.54
C PHE A 331 8.83 6.92 -0.90
N ALA A 332 9.37 8.11 -1.06
CA ALA A 332 9.82 8.66 -2.34
C ALA A 332 11.33 8.91 -2.26
N PRO A 333 12.03 9.07 -3.40
CA PRO A 333 13.46 9.34 -3.40
C PRO A 333 13.88 10.49 -2.45
N GLY A 334 14.55 10.16 -1.34
CA GLY A 334 15.04 11.09 -0.32
C GLY A 334 14.02 11.53 0.76
N ARG A 335 12.77 11.06 0.73
CA ARG A 335 11.70 11.56 1.61
C ARG A 335 10.58 10.55 1.84
N PHE A 336 9.73 10.79 2.83
CA PHE A 336 8.50 10.03 3.02
C PHE A 336 7.33 10.95 3.36
N VAL A 337 6.11 10.44 3.15
CA VAL A 337 4.86 11.14 3.37
C VAL A 337 3.89 10.20 4.10
N VAL A 338 3.43 10.60 5.28
CA VAL A 338 2.39 9.88 6.03
C VAL A 338 1.02 10.40 5.61
N ALA A 339 0.07 9.48 5.40
CA ALA A 339 -1.26 9.74 4.86
C ALA A 339 -1.23 10.61 3.59
N PRO A 340 -0.62 10.13 2.49
CA PRO A 340 -0.48 10.93 1.27
C PRO A 340 -1.84 11.26 0.64
N TRP A 341 -1.89 12.35 -0.13
CA TRP A 341 -3.08 12.68 -0.92
C TRP A 341 -3.33 11.63 -2.00
N VAL A 342 -4.60 11.42 -2.33
CA VAL A 342 -5.03 10.38 -3.28
C VAL A 342 -6.05 10.89 -4.28
N SER A 343 -5.97 10.38 -5.50
CA SER A 343 -6.99 10.57 -6.53
C SER A 343 -8.26 9.75 -6.21
N ARG A 344 -9.30 9.91 -7.05
CA ARG A 344 -10.51 9.08 -6.99
C ARG A 344 -10.24 7.61 -7.27
N THR A 345 -9.19 7.27 -8.03
CA THR A 345 -8.82 5.85 -8.25
C THR A 345 -8.03 5.27 -7.07
N GLY A 346 -7.65 6.11 -6.10
CA GLY A 346 -6.79 5.74 -4.97
C GLY A 346 -5.30 5.79 -5.28
N ALA A 347 -4.92 6.27 -6.47
CA ALA A 347 -3.53 6.56 -6.82
C ALA A 347 -3.01 7.74 -5.98
N ILE A 348 -1.75 7.65 -5.56
CA ILE A 348 -1.08 8.65 -4.73
C ILE A 348 -0.70 9.88 -5.56
N ASP A 349 -0.90 11.06 -4.99
CA ASP A 349 -0.37 12.32 -5.54
C ASP A 349 1.15 12.30 -5.46
N LEU A 350 1.84 12.52 -6.59
CA LEU A 350 3.31 12.51 -6.63
C LEU A 350 3.93 13.81 -6.10
N ARG A 351 3.11 14.83 -5.82
CA ARG A 351 3.59 16.06 -5.19
C ARG A 351 4.11 15.79 -3.77
N PRO A 352 5.06 16.61 -3.28
CA PRO A 352 5.65 16.46 -1.95
C PRO A 352 4.69 16.63 -0.76
N GLU A 353 3.39 16.83 -0.93
CA GLU A 353 2.50 17.12 0.18
C GLU A 353 1.68 15.90 0.62
N GLY A 354 1.56 15.70 1.95
CA GLY A 354 0.62 14.75 2.54
C GLY A 354 -0.63 15.44 3.08
N ARG A 355 -1.61 14.64 3.54
CA ARG A 355 -2.81 15.15 4.20
C ARG A 355 -2.51 15.88 5.51
N LEU A 356 -1.42 15.50 6.17
CA LEU A 356 -1.02 16.01 7.48
C LEU A 356 0.10 17.08 7.42
N GLY A 357 0.56 17.45 6.23
CA GLY A 357 1.71 18.35 6.07
C GLY A 357 2.82 17.72 5.22
N ALA A 358 3.86 18.52 4.98
CA ALA A 358 4.92 18.30 3.98
C ALA A 358 5.63 16.94 4.07
N ALA A 359 6.22 16.51 2.96
CA ALA A 359 7.16 15.40 2.94
C ALA A 359 8.34 15.63 3.89
N ILE A 360 8.66 14.61 4.67
CA ILE A 360 9.75 14.61 5.65
C ILE A 360 10.96 13.98 4.98
N SER A 361 12.14 14.55 5.21
CA SER A 361 13.35 13.98 4.61
C SER A 361 13.63 12.62 5.25
N ALA A 362 13.98 11.63 4.43
CA ALA A 362 14.41 10.33 4.95
C ALA A 362 15.69 10.45 5.81
N GLY A 363 16.49 11.49 5.58
CA GLY A 363 17.69 11.79 6.39
C GLY A 363 17.39 12.41 7.76
N GLU A 364 16.14 12.74 8.05
CA GLU A 364 15.68 13.22 9.37
C GLU A 364 15.18 12.08 10.25
N VAL A 365 15.21 10.82 9.77
CA VAL A 365 14.78 9.65 10.54
C VAL A 365 15.89 9.18 11.46
N HIS A 366 15.59 9.01 12.75
CA HIS A 366 16.49 8.46 13.76
C HIS A 366 16.27 6.97 13.99
N GLY A 367 15.06 6.48 13.75
CA GLY A 367 14.74 5.07 13.90
C GLY A 367 13.26 4.76 13.65
N VAL A 368 12.96 3.47 13.54
CA VAL A 368 11.60 2.94 13.49
C VAL A 368 11.39 2.03 14.69
N HIS A 369 10.36 2.31 15.49
CA HIS A 369 10.11 1.68 16.77
C HIS A 369 8.69 1.12 16.87
N VAL A 370 8.52 0.08 17.69
CA VAL A 370 7.20 -0.35 18.14
C VAL A 370 6.93 0.31 19.48
N ARG A 371 5.81 1.03 19.60
CA ARG A 371 5.38 1.69 20.83
C ARG A 371 3.99 1.21 21.26
N PRO A 372 3.77 0.86 22.54
CA PRO A 372 2.42 0.64 23.03
C PRO A 372 1.61 1.93 23.02
N ARG A 373 0.34 1.84 22.62
CA ARG A 373 -0.66 2.91 22.53
C ARG A 373 -1.99 2.38 23.05
N GLY A 374 -2.19 2.46 24.37
CA GLY A 374 -3.36 1.85 25.00
C GLY A 374 -3.31 0.32 24.87
N ASP A 375 -4.34 -0.26 24.24
CA ASP A 375 -4.49 -1.69 23.95
C ASP A 375 -3.85 -2.13 22.61
N ARG A 376 -3.10 -1.23 21.95
CA ARG A 376 -2.54 -1.42 20.61
C ARG A 376 -1.05 -1.14 20.57
N PHE A 377 -0.44 -1.50 19.46
CA PHE A 377 0.96 -1.28 19.12
C PHE A 377 1.06 -0.40 17.87
N ALA A 378 1.79 0.71 17.98
CA ALA A 378 2.10 1.62 16.88
C ALA A 378 3.48 1.33 16.32
N VAL A 379 3.61 1.34 14.99
CA VAL A 379 4.92 1.47 14.33
C VAL A 379 5.17 2.97 14.15
N GLU A 380 6.15 3.48 14.86
CA GLU A 380 6.49 4.89 14.98
C GLU A 380 7.79 5.17 14.24
N ILE A 381 7.80 6.19 13.38
CA ILE A 381 9.03 6.77 12.82
C ILE A 381 9.45 7.91 13.74
N GLU A 382 10.62 7.80 14.36
CA GLU A 382 11.24 8.88 15.12
C GLU A 382 12.02 9.79 14.17
N SER A 383 11.74 11.10 14.20
CA SER A 383 12.39 12.07 13.31
C SER A 383 12.66 13.41 13.97
N ASP A 384 13.38 14.31 13.28
CA ASP A 384 13.58 15.72 13.68
C ASP A 384 12.25 16.46 13.96
N HIS A 385 11.13 15.98 13.41
CA HIS A 385 9.78 16.53 13.60
C HIS A 385 9.02 15.91 14.79
N GLY A 386 9.68 15.05 15.56
CA GLY A 386 9.07 14.24 16.62
C GLY A 386 8.63 12.85 16.14
N PRO A 387 8.03 12.06 17.04
CA PRO A 387 7.51 10.74 16.72
C PRO A 387 6.26 10.82 15.83
N ILE A 388 6.20 9.96 14.82
CA ILE A 388 5.09 9.89 13.88
C ILE A 388 4.61 8.45 13.77
N ASP A 389 3.40 8.19 14.26
CA ASP A 389 2.75 6.89 14.14
C ASP A 389 2.40 6.64 12.66
N VAL A 390 3.05 5.64 12.06
CA VAL A 390 2.80 5.21 10.68
C VAL A 390 1.57 4.32 10.65
N LEU A 391 1.56 3.23 11.41
CA LEU A 391 0.43 2.30 11.48
C LEU A 391 0.15 1.86 12.92
N LEU A 392 -1.06 1.35 13.13
CA LEU A 392 -1.54 0.86 14.42
C LEU A 392 -2.18 -0.53 14.26
N THR A 393 -1.78 -1.48 15.10
CA THR A 393 -2.31 -2.85 15.16
C THR A 393 -2.53 -3.28 16.61
N ASP A 394 -3.44 -4.23 16.82
CA ASP A 394 -3.69 -4.92 18.09
C ASP A 394 -2.67 -6.02 18.42
N ARG A 395 -1.76 -6.33 17.49
CA ARG A 395 -0.80 -7.43 17.60
C ARG A 395 0.65 -6.96 17.59
N GLU A 396 1.41 -7.32 18.62
CA GLU A 396 2.82 -6.92 18.73
C GLU A 396 3.69 -7.56 17.64
N ASP A 397 3.49 -8.84 17.34
CA ASP A 397 4.26 -9.56 16.30
C ASP A 397 4.06 -8.94 14.91
N VAL A 398 2.83 -8.53 14.59
CA VAL A 398 2.51 -7.76 13.38
C VAL A 398 3.21 -6.39 13.39
N ALA A 399 3.22 -5.70 14.53
CA ALA A 399 3.93 -4.41 14.64
C ALA A 399 5.44 -4.57 14.45
N GLN A 400 6.06 -5.62 15.02
CA GLN A 400 7.49 -5.90 14.84
C GLN A 400 7.84 -6.22 13.39
N TYR A 401 7.00 -7.02 12.72
CA TYR A 401 7.15 -7.29 11.29
C TYR A 401 7.15 -6.00 10.46
N TRP A 402 6.16 -5.14 10.67
CA TRP A 402 6.05 -3.90 9.92
C TRP A 402 7.07 -2.84 10.32
N ARG A 403 7.58 -2.86 11.55
CA ARG A 403 8.73 -2.05 11.96
C ARG A 403 9.95 -2.41 11.10
N ALA A 404 10.26 -3.69 10.94
CA ALA A 404 11.37 -4.12 10.09
C ALA A 404 11.16 -3.79 8.60
N ALA A 405 9.94 -3.95 8.08
CA ALA A 405 9.63 -3.59 6.68
C ALA A 405 9.71 -2.07 6.45
N THR A 406 9.25 -1.27 7.40
CA THR A 406 9.30 0.19 7.35
C THR A 406 10.73 0.70 7.46
N ASP A 407 11.56 0.10 8.31
CA ASP A 407 12.99 0.43 8.44
C ASP A 407 13.74 0.21 7.11
N ARG A 408 13.51 -0.94 6.46
CA ARG A 408 14.02 -1.21 5.10
C ARG A 408 13.51 -0.19 4.08
N ALA A 409 12.23 0.16 4.14
CA ALA A 409 11.63 1.13 3.24
C ALA A 409 12.30 2.52 3.38
N VAL A 410 12.55 2.99 4.60
CA VAL A 410 13.28 4.24 4.87
C VAL A 410 14.71 4.16 4.33
N ALA A 411 15.45 3.09 4.65
CA ALA A 411 16.82 2.90 4.18
C ALA A 411 16.92 2.92 2.64
N SER A 412 15.93 2.30 1.97
CA SER A 412 15.88 2.19 0.52
C SER A 412 15.71 3.54 -0.20
N VAL A 413 15.19 4.57 0.49
CA VAL A 413 15.01 5.93 -0.06
C VAL A 413 15.95 6.97 0.53
N LEU A 414 16.77 6.61 1.53
CA LEU A 414 17.68 7.53 2.20
C LEU A 414 18.74 8.09 1.24
N HIS A 415 19.00 9.40 1.24
CA HIS A 415 20.06 9.94 0.38
C HIS A 415 21.46 9.54 0.91
N PRO A 416 22.40 9.05 0.07
CA PRO A 416 23.72 8.57 0.52
C PRO A 416 24.62 9.63 1.15
N GLY A 417 24.36 10.92 0.90
CA GLY A 417 25.09 12.02 1.53
C GLY A 417 24.72 12.31 2.99
N GLY A 418 23.82 11.50 3.58
CA GLY A 418 23.28 11.71 4.92
C GLY A 418 22.43 12.99 5.03
N PRO A 419 22.14 13.45 6.25
CA PRO A 419 21.41 14.70 6.47
C PRO A 419 22.16 15.88 5.82
N SER A 420 21.42 16.73 5.11
CA SER A 420 21.91 17.93 4.43
C SER A 420 22.67 18.87 5.38
N ALA A 421 23.49 19.77 4.82
CA ALA A 421 24.22 20.77 5.63
C ALA A 421 23.28 21.61 6.52
N ARG A 422 22.06 21.93 6.03
CA ARG A 422 21.04 22.63 6.82
C ARG A 422 20.50 21.77 7.98
N GLN A 423 20.27 20.48 7.77
CA GLN A 423 19.86 19.54 8.82
C GLN A 423 20.96 19.40 9.88
N ARG A 424 22.22 19.26 9.46
CA ARG A 424 23.37 19.24 10.39
C ARG A 424 23.51 20.52 11.20
N LEU A 425 23.21 21.68 10.62
CA LEU A 425 23.21 22.97 11.34
C LEU A 425 22.06 23.05 12.36
N ARG A 426 20.85 22.55 12.02
CA ARG A 426 19.72 22.49 12.96
C ARG A 426 20.00 21.55 14.13
N ALA A 427 20.51 20.35 13.85
CA ALA A 427 20.87 19.37 14.88
C ALA A 427 21.93 19.92 15.87
N ARG A 428 22.85 20.77 15.40
CA ARG A 428 23.82 21.46 16.26
C ARG A 428 23.20 22.55 17.13
N ALA A 429 22.10 23.17 16.70
CA ALA A 429 21.42 24.25 17.43
C ALA A 429 20.45 23.74 18.52
N GLN A 430 19.88 22.54 18.36
CA GLN A 430 18.98 21.93 19.35
C GLN A 430 19.57 21.77 20.77
N PRO A 431 20.82 21.27 20.96
CA PRO A 431 21.40 21.18 22.30
C PRO A 431 21.70 22.56 22.93
N GLN A 432 21.90 23.62 22.13
CA GLN A 432 22.06 24.99 22.65
C GLN A 432 20.72 25.56 23.16
N GLN A 433 19.62 25.32 22.44
CA GLN A 433 18.29 25.76 22.88
C GLN A 433 17.78 25.01 24.12
N ALA A 434 18.09 23.72 24.26
CA ALA A 434 17.72 22.95 25.46
C ALA A 434 18.54 23.35 26.71
N ALA A 435 19.74 23.91 26.51
CA ALA A 435 20.58 24.45 27.58
C ALA A 435 20.19 25.90 27.97
N GLU A 436 19.66 26.69 27.04
CA GLU A 436 19.16 28.05 27.30
C GLU A 436 17.73 28.09 27.84
N ALA A 437 16.96 26.99 27.73
CA ALA A 437 15.61 26.86 28.27
C ALA A 437 15.54 26.23 29.67
N ARG A 438 16.68 25.98 30.31
CA ARG A 438 16.82 25.57 31.72
C ARG A 438 17.43 26.72 32.51
#